data_AF-A0A956ALA0-F1
#
_entry.id   AF-A0A956ALA0-F1
#
_cell.length_a   1.000
_cell.length_b   1.000
_cell.length_c   1.000
_cell.angle_alpha   90.00
_cell.angle_beta   90.00
_cell.angle_gamma   90.00
#
_symmetry.space_group_name_H-M   'P 1'
#
loop_
_entity.id
_entity.type
_entity.pdbx_description
1 polymer ?
#
loop_
_entity_poly.entity_id
_entity_poly.type
_entity_poly.pdbx_seq_one_letter_code
_entity_poly.pdbx_strand_id
1 'polypeptide(L)' 'MALPLRFVLLVSALPLLLALGCAQDLRVPDPPAGEPCETLDDCAPSDTPVCGSLRACVDGVCEATPTLYRPCP' A
#
# COMPACT_ATOMS: atom_id res chain seq x y z
N MET A 1 -43.75 -4.04 -38.87
CA MET A 1 -43.28 -2.88 -38.06
C MET A 1 -41.79 -2.78 -38.25
N ALA A 2 -41.31 -1.86 -39.09
CA ALA A 2 -39.89 -1.70 -39.37
C ALA A 2 -39.28 -0.77 -38.30
N LEU A 3 -38.28 -1.26 -37.55
CA LEU A 3 -37.55 -0.38 -36.62
C LEU A 3 -36.76 0.66 -37.41
N PRO A 4 -36.78 1.94 -36.99
CA PRO A 4 -36.06 3.00 -37.68
C PRO A 4 -34.55 2.76 -37.57
N LEU A 5 -33.84 2.85 -38.71
CA LEU A 5 -32.40 2.61 -38.85
C LEU A 5 -31.55 3.38 -37.81
N ARG A 6 -32.04 4.54 -37.37
CA ARG A 6 -31.43 5.39 -36.33
C ARG A 6 -31.36 4.70 -34.95
N PHE A 7 -32.32 3.85 -34.63
CA PHE A 7 -32.38 3.15 -33.34
C PHE A 7 -31.31 2.05 -33.26
N VAL A 8 -31.05 1.38 -34.39
CA VAL A 8 -30.03 0.32 -34.48
C VAL A 8 -28.62 0.89 -34.29
N LEU A 9 -28.35 2.08 -34.85
CA LEU A 9 -27.07 2.78 -34.70
C LEU A 9 -26.80 3.25 -33.25
N LEU A 10 -27.84 3.67 -32.53
CA LEU A 10 -27.71 4.09 -31.14
C LEU A 10 -27.44 2.91 -30.19
N VAL A 11 -28.10 1.77 -30.42
CA VAL A 11 -27.94 0.58 -29.56
C VAL A 11 -26.58 -0.10 -29.78
N SER A 12 -26.04 -0.09 -31.01
CA SER A 12 -24.72 -0.69 -31.29
C SER A 12 -23.54 0.09 -30.74
N ALA A 13 -23.70 1.38 -30.42
CA ALA A 13 -22.64 2.22 -29.85
C ALA A 13 -22.45 2.01 -28.33
N LEU A 14 -23.48 1.54 -27.63
CA LEU A 14 -23.47 1.32 -26.18
C LEU A 14 -22.39 0.32 -25.71
N PRO A 15 -22.22 -0.87 -26.33
CA PRO A 15 -21.18 -1.82 -25.90
C PRO A 15 -19.75 -1.30 -26.15
N LEU A 16 -19.55 -0.43 -27.15
CA LEU A 16 -18.24 0.16 -27.43
C LEU A 16 -17.80 1.11 -26.29
N LEU A 17 -18.75 1.89 -25.75
CA LEU A 17 -18.50 2.80 -24.63
C LEU A 17 -18.24 2.03 -23.32
N LEU A 18 -18.93 0.90 -23.11
CA LEU A 18 -18.67 0.00 -21.97
C LEU A 18 -17.29 -0.66 -22.05
N ALA A 19 -16.80 -0.97 -23.25
CA ALA A 19 -15.46 -1.54 -23.46
C ALA A 19 -14.33 -0.50 -23.33
N LEU A 20 -14.60 0.78 -23.59
CA LEU A 20 -13.63 1.87 -23.38
C LEU A 20 -13.54 2.30 -21.91
N GLY A 21 -14.57 1.99 -21.10
CA GLY A 21 -14.62 2.25 -19.67
C GLY A 21 -13.99 1.16 -18.80
N CYS A 22 -13.03 0.39 -19.31
CA CYS A 22 -12.28 -0.59 -18.51
C CYS A 22 -11.74 0.12 -17.26
N ALA A 23 -12.30 -0.25 -16.10
CA ALA A 23 -11.80 0.14 -14.80
C ALA A 23 -10.31 -0.18 -14.77
N GLN A 24 -9.47 0.86 -14.71
CA GLN A 24 -8.05 0.67 -14.57
C GLN A 24 -7.82 0.01 -13.22
N ASP A 25 -7.30 -1.22 -13.24
CA ASP A 25 -6.82 -1.89 -12.03
C ASP A 25 -5.78 -0.97 -11.37
N LEU A 26 -6.17 -0.35 -10.26
CA LEU A 26 -5.29 0.49 -9.45
C LEU A 26 -4.23 -0.43 -8.84
N ARG A 27 -3.03 -0.38 -9.40
CA ARG A 27 -1.90 -1.13 -8.87
C ARG A 27 -1.42 -0.47 -7.59
N VAL A 28 -1.80 -1.04 -6.44
CA VAL A 28 -1.27 -0.65 -5.13
C VAL A 28 0.18 -1.14 -5.04
N PRO A 29 1.16 -0.27 -4.72
CA PRO A 29 2.52 -0.71 -4.45
C PRO A 29 2.57 -1.68 -3.29
N ASP A 30 3.44 -2.70 -3.37
CA ASP A 30 3.73 -3.55 -2.21
C ASP A 30 4.28 -2.70 -1.06
N PRO A 31 3.95 -3.02 0.20
CA PRO A 31 4.48 -2.31 1.33
C PRO A 31 6.01 -2.46 1.42
N PRO A 32 6.72 -1.46 1.97
CA PRO A 32 8.16 -1.56 2.19
C PRO A 32 8.50 -2.81 3.02
N ALA A 33 9.60 -3.47 2.67
CA ALA A 33 10.05 -4.66 3.36
C ALA A 33 10.57 -4.30 4.77
N GLY A 34 10.05 -4.98 5.79
CA GLY A 34 10.55 -4.87 7.16
C GLY A 34 9.46 -5.08 8.20
N GLU A 35 9.84 -4.88 9.46
CA GLU A 35 8.93 -5.03 10.60
C GLU A 35 8.21 -3.69 10.83
N PRO A 36 6.86 -3.67 10.86
CA PRO A 36 6.12 -2.42 11.02
C PRO A 36 6.29 -1.87 12.44
N CYS A 37 6.32 -0.54 12.56
CA CYS A 37 6.47 0.15 13.84
C CYS A 37 5.73 1.49 13.87
N GLU A 38 5.37 1.93 15.07
CA GLU A 38 4.86 3.28 15.31
C GLU A 38 5.87 4.11 16.10
N THR A 39 6.62 3.45 16.99
CA THR A 39 7.56 4.06 17.92
C THR A 39 8.92 3.36 17.87
N LEU A 40 9.93 4.00 18.48
CA LEU A 40 11.26 3.41 18.64
C LEU A 40 11.23 2.11 19.45
N ASP A 41 10.39 2.05 20.48
CA ASP A 41 10.37 0.92 21.40
C ASP A 41 9.75 -0.32 20.73
N ASP A 42 8.95 -0.16 19.65
CA ASP A 42 8.46 -1.28 18.84
C ASP A 42 9.58 -2.00 18.07
N CYS A 43 10.65 -1.28 17.75
CA CYS A 43 11.82 -1.80 17.05
C CYS A 43 12.92 -2.30 18.00
N ALA A 44 12.66 -2.28 19.30
CA ALA A 44 13.59 -2.74 20.31
C ALA A 44 13.50 -4.25 20.55
N PRO A 45 14.58 -4.89 21.03
CA PRO A 45 14.48 -6.26 21.51
C PRO A 45 13.43 -6.35 22.64
N SER A 46 12.70 -7.46 22.71
CA SER A 46 11.63 -7.70 23.70
C SER A 46 12.12 -7.85 25.15
N ASP A 47 13.37 -7.51 25.43
CA ASP A 47 13.98 -7.56 26.75
C ASP A 47 13.58 -6.33 27.57
N THR A 48 13.20 -6.55 28.83
CA THR A 48 12.98 -5.47 29.81
C THR A 48 14.17 -5.40 30.77
N PRO A 49 14.80 -4.23 30.98
CA PRO A 49 14.51 -2.93 30.37
C PRO A 49 14.96 -2.83 28.90
N VAL A 50 14.24 -2.04 28.11
CA VAL A 50 14.59 -1.75 26.71
C VAL A 50 15.83 -0.84 26.67
N CYS A 51 16.99 -1.42 26.36
CA CYS A 51 18.27 -0.72 26.27
C CYS A 51 19.25 -1.42 25.32
N GLY A 52 20.41 -0.80 25.07
CA GLY A 52 21.43 -1.29 24.14
C GLY A 52 21.29 -0.71 22.74
N SER A 53 21.66 -1.50 21.71
CA SER A 53 21.54 -1.12 20.31
C SER A 53 20.10 -1.23 19.83
N LEU A 54 19.52 -0.12 19.39
CA LEU A 54 18.14 -0.01 18.96
C LEU A 54 18.07 0.29 17.46
N ARG A 55 17.03 -0.22 16.81
CA ARG A 55 16.69 0.09 15.42
C ARG A 55 15.74 1.28 15.40
N ALA A 56 15.92 2.22 14.49
CA ALA A 56 14.99 3.34 14.37
C ALA A 56 13.71 2.92 13.66
N CYS A 57 12.59 3.56 14.01
CA CYS A 57 11.35 3.46 13.25
C CYS A 57 11.34 4.58 12.20
N VAL A 58 11.48 4.22 10.92
CA VAL A 58 11.56 5.18 9.80
C VAL A 58 10.49 4.82 8.78
N ASP A 59 9.65 5.79 8.42
CA ASP A 59 8.53 5.61 7.48
C ASP A 59 7.59 4.42 7.84
N GLY A 60 7.40 4.19 9.14
CA GLY A 60 6.55 3.11 9.67
C GLY A 60 7.19 1.72 9.63
N VAL A 61 8.51 1.62 9.38
CA VAL A 61 9.25 0.36 9.33
C VAL A 61 10.53 0.46 10.15
N CYS A 62 10.86 -0.61 10.87
CA CYS A 62 12.11 -0.69 11.61
C CYS A 62 13.30 -0.83 10.65
N GLU A 63 14.32 0.02 10.79
CA GLU A 63 15.55 -0.05 9.99
C GLU A 63 16.23 -1.41 10.09
N ALA A 64 16.84 -1.93 9.02
CA ALA A 64 17.47 -3.25 9.08
C ALA A 64 18.68 -3.33 10.04
N THR A 65 19.42 -2.22 10.20
CA THR A 65 20.62 -2.16 11.05
C THR A 65 20.37 -1.19 12.20
N PRO A 66 20.75 -1.53 13.44
CA PRO A 66 20.63 -0.61 14.56
C PRO A 66 21.55 0.59 14.39
N THR A 67 20.97 1.78 14.49
CA THR A 67 21.65 3.08 14.36
C THR A 67 21.66 3.86 15.67
N LEU A 68 20.88 3.43 16.66
CA LEU A 68 20.66 4.13 17.91
C LEU A 68 21.18 3.32 19.10
N TYR A 69 21.53 4.01 20.18
CA TYR A 69 22.01 3.40 21.41
C TYR A 69 21.37 4.05 22.64
N ARG A 70 20.80 3.23 23.52
CA ARG A 70 20.26 3.66 24.82
C ARG A 70 21.06 2.97 25.94
N PRO A 71 21.67 3.72 26.88
CA PRO A 71 22.38 3.10 28.00
C PRO A 71 21.40 2.31 28.88
N CYS A 72 21.84 1.13 29.33
CA CYS A 72 21.11 0.33 30.32
C CYS A 72 21.32 0.91 31.74
N PRO A 73 20.29 0.90 32.60
CA PRO A 73 20.43 1.28 34.00
C PRO A 73 21.33 0.33 34.79
#